data_AF-A0A4D6M0R0-F1
#
_entry.id   AF-A0A4D6M0R0-F1
#
_cell.length_a   1.000
_cell.length_b   1.000
_cell.length_c   1.000
_cell.angle_alpha   90.00
_cell.angle_beta   90.00
_cell.angle_gamma   90.00
#
_symmetry.space_group_name_H-M   'P 1'
#
loop_
_entity.id
_entity.type
_entity.pdbx_description
1 polymer ?
#
loop_
_entity_poly.entity_id
_entity_poly.type
_entity_poly.pdbx_seq_one_letter_code
_entity_poly.pdbx_strand_id
1 'polypeptide(L)'
;MNYLLLQNQLRTLEAEKENWVIKEKDFLHNSELLKDQIGSSLNMGFQLALEQVRVLYPDADLSPADISKSVVDGQLVDTDD
;
A
#
# COMPACT_ATOMS: atom_id res chain seq x y z
N MET A 1 -43.04 29.88 2.57
CA MET A 1 -42.72 28.64 1.83
C MET A 1 -41.22 28.40 1.66
N ASN A 2 -40.39 29.44 1.42
CA ASN A 2 -38.96 29.29 1.11
C ASN A 2 -38.07 28.84 2.30
N TYR A 3 -38.43 29.21 3.53
CA TYR A 3 -37.63 28.88 4.73
C TYR A 3 -37.56 27.37 5.03
N LEU A 4 -38.69 26.67 4.89
CA LEU A 4 -38.76 25.22 5.13
C LEU A 4 -37.96 24.44 4.08
N LEU A 5 -37.95 24.92 2.83
CA LEU A 5 -37.16 24.34 1.74
C LEU A 5 -35.66 24.48 2.04
N LEU A 6 -35.22 25.67 2.45
CA LEU A 6 -33.83 25.93 2.82
C LEU A 6 -33.38 25.07 4.01
N GLN A 7 -34.24 24.90 5.03
CA GLN A 7 -33.93 24.02 6.17
C GLN A 7 -33.77 22.56 5.77
N ASN A 8 -34.61 22.06 4.85
CA ASN A 8 -34.50 20.70 4.35
C ASN A 8 -33.22 20.53 3.51
N GLN A 9 -32.88 21.51 2.66
CA GLN A 9 -31.64 21.49 1.88
C GLN A 9 -30.41 21.50 2.78
N LEU A 10 -30.39 22.34 3.83
CA LEU A 10 -29.31 22.37 4.80
C LEU A 10 -29.13 21.02 5.48
N ARG A 11 -30.22 20.41 5.94
CA ARG A 11 -30.19 19.08 6.58
C ARG A 11 -29.65 18.00 5.65
N THR A 12 -30.03 18.03 4.37
CA THR A 12 -29.50 17.10 3.37
C THR A 12 -28.00 17.30 3.18
N LEU A 13 -27.53 18.54 3.05
CA LEU A 13 -26.11 18.85 2.91
C LEU A 13 -25.30 18.46 4.14
N GLU A 14 -25.84 18.66 5.34
CA GLU A 14 -25.21 18.23 6.59
C GLU A 14 -25.05 16.71 6.65
N ALA A 15 -26.10 15.96 6.28
CA ALA A 15 -26.06 14.50 6.22
C ALA A 15 -25.08 13.99 5.14
N GLU A 16 -25.05 14.64 3.97
CA GLU A 16 -24.07 14.31 2.92
C GLU A 16 -22.65 14.57 3.39
N LYS A 17 -22.40 15.70 4.07
CA LYS A 17 -21.10 16.02 4.65
C LYS A 17 -20.66 14.95 5.65
N GLU A 18 -21.53 14.54 6.55
CA GLU A 18 -21.22 13.49 7.54
C GLU A 18 -20.90 12.15 6.85
N ASN A 19 -21.67 11.79 5.82
CA ASN A 19 -21.39 10.61 5.00
C ASN A 19 -20.03 10.68 4.29
N TRP A 20 -19.65 11.85 3.77
CA TRP A 20 -18.34 12.06 3.15
C TRP A 20 -17.19 11.90 4.15
N VAL A 21 -17.35 12.41 5.38
CA VAL A 21 -16.34 12.25 6.44
C VAL A 21 -16.13 10.78 6.80
N ILE A 22 -17.21 9.99 6.87
CA ILE A 22 -17.13 8.55 7.12
C ILE A 22 -16.39 7.85 5.96
N LYS A 23 -16.77 8.15 4.71
CA LYS A 23 -16.12 7.57 3.53
C LYS A 23 -14.62 7.90 3.44
N GLU A 24 -14.24 9.13 3.78
CA GLU A 24 -12.83 9.53 3.83
C GLU A 24 -12.05 8.70 4.85
N LYS A 25 -12.61 8.53 6.05
CA LYS A 25 -12.00 7.71 7.10
C LYS A 25 -11.84 6.25 6.67
N ASP A 26 -12.87 5.67 6.07
CA ASP A 26 -12.82 4.29 5.57
C ASP A 26 -11.79 4.14 4.44
N PHE A 27 -11.70 5.12 3.54
CA PHE A 27 -10.72 5.13 2.46
C PHE A 27 -9.28 5.17 2.99
N LEU A 28 -9.00 6.05 3.96
CA LEU A 28 -7.69 6.13 4.60
C LEU A 28 -7.33 4.82 5.31
N HIS A 29 -8.27 4.24 6.05
CA HIS A 29 -8.06 2.96 6.72
C HIS A 29 -7.74 1.83 5.74
N ASN A 30 -8.52 1.72 4.66
CA ASN A 30 -8.30 0.71 3.62
C ASN A 30 -6.98 0.94 2.88
N SER A 31 -6.57 2.19 2.67
CA SER A 31 -5.28 2.53 2.05
C SER A 31 -4.11 2.03 2.88
N GLU A 32 -4.11 2.25 4.20
CA GLU A 32 -3.06 1.73 5.09
C GLU A 32 -3.05 0.20 5.12
N LEU A 33 -4.23 -0.43 5.19
CA LEU A 33 -4.33 -1.88 5.18
C LEU A 33 -3.80 -2.50 3.87
N LEU A 34 -4.09 -1.87 2.72
CA LEU A 34 -3.55 -2.28 1.42
C LEU A 34 -2.03 -2.10 1.35
N LYS A 35 -1.50 -0.99 1.87
CA LYS A 35 -0.05 -0.76 1.94
C LYS A 35 0.65 -1.85 2.74
N ASP A 36 0.12 -2.20 3.91
CA ASP A 36 0.65 -3.28 4.74
C ASP A 36 0.57 -4.64 4.05
N GLN A 37 -0.54 -4.94 3.39
CA GLN A 37 -0.72 -6.19 2.64
C GLN A 37 0.25 -6.32 1.46
N ILE A 38 0.46 -5.23 0.71
CA ILE A 38 1.42 -5.19 -0.40
C ILE A 38 2.83 -5.41 0.14
N GLY A 39 3.24 -4.67 1.17
CA GLY A 39 4.58 -4.81 1.77
C GLY A 39 4.83 -6.22 2.30
N SER A 40 3.85 -6.80 3.00
CA SER A 40 3.93 -8.17 3.53
C SER A 40 4.03 -9.21 2.42
N SER A 41 3.17 -9.12 1.40
CA SER A 41 3.15 -10.08 0.28
C SER A 41 4.41 -10.00 -0.56
N LEU A 42 4.92 -8.79 -0.78
CA LEU A 42 6.17 -8.53 -1.49
C LEU A 42 7.36 -9.14 -0.73
N ASN A 43 7.47 -8.90 0.59
CA ASN A 43 8.52 -9.49 1.42
C ASN A 43 8.44 -11.02 1.44
N MET A 44 7.24 -11.60 1.57
CA MET A 44 7.05 -13.05 1.53
C MET A 44 7.52 -13.65 0.21
N GLY A 45 7.12 -13.07 -0.93
CA GLY A 45 7.54 -13.52 -2.24
C GLY A 45 9.05 -13.45 -2.44
N PHE A 46 9.68 -12.38 -1.95
CA PHE A 46 11.14 -12.21 -2.00
C PHE A 46 11.88 -13.28 -1.18
N GLN A 47 11.45 -13.56 0.05
CA GLN A 47 12.07 -14.61 0.87
C GLN A 47 11.93 -15.99 0.22
N LEU A 48 10.75 -16.33 -0.33
CA LEU A 48 10.54 -17.58 -1.05
C LEU A 48 11.45 -17.70 -2.27
N ALA A 49 11.69 -16.60 -3.00
CA ALA A 49 12.64 -16.60 -4.12
C ALA A 49 14.08 -16.86 -3.64
N LEU A 50 14.52 -16.24 -2.54
CA LEU A 50 15.85 -16.51 -1.97
C LEU A 50 15.99 -17.96 -1.51
N GLU A 51 14.96 -18.53 -0.89
CA GLU A 51 14.93 -19.95 -0.52
C GLU A 51 15.07 -20.86 -1.74
N GLN A 52 14.39 -20.55 -2.84
CA GLN A 52 14.53 -21.30 -4.11
C GLN A 52 15.96 -21.21 -4.65
N VAL A 53 16.59 -20.03 -4.61
CA VAL A 53 17.99 -19.86 -5.04
C VAL A 53 18.94 -20.69 -4.18
N ARG A 54 18.75 -20.72 -2.86
CA ARG A 54 19.58 -21.55 -1.95
C ARG A 54 19.50 -23.05 -2.26
N VAL A 55 18.34 -23.53 -2.71
CA VAL A 55 18.20 -24.94 -3.12
C VAL A 55 18.98 -25.24 -4.40
N LEU A 56 18.93 -24.32 -5.38
CA LEU A 56 19.57 -24.51 -6.68
C LEU A 56 21.08 -24.23 -6.66
N TYR A 57 21.51 -23.27 -5.83
CA TYR A 57 22.87 -22.80 -5.69
C TYR A 57 23.23 -22.65 -4.20
N PRO A 58 23.55 -23.76 -3.50
CA PRO A 58 23.78 -23.75 -2.06
C PRO A 58 24.94 -22.85 -1.60
N ASP A 59 25.92 -22.64 -2.47
CA ASP A 59 27.11 -21.83 -2.19
C ASP A 59 26.96 -20.35 -2.60
N ALA A 60 25.80 -19.94 -3.11
CA ALA A 60 25.56 -18.55 -3.50
C ALA A 60 25.51 -17.64 -2.28
N ASP A 61 26.31 -16.56 -2.29
CA ASP A 61 26.19 -15.50 -1.29
C ASP A 61 24.99 -14.60 -1.61
N LEU A 62 23.93 -14.76 -0.81
CA LEU A 62 22.71 -13.96 -0.90
C LEU A 62 22.66 -12.84 0.16
N SER A 63 23.71 -12.64 0.95
CA SER A 63 23.78 -11.55 1.91
C SER A 63 23.62 -10.15 1.29
N PRO A 64 24.03 -9.90 0.02
CA PRO A 64 23.80 -8.60 -0.62
C PRO A 64 22.37 -8.42 -1.14
N ALA A 65 21.54 -9.47 -1.16
CA ALA A 65 20.20 -9.42 -1.73
C ALA A 65 19.31 -8.48 -0.92
N ASP A 66 18.75 -7.49 -1.59
CA ASP A 66 17.88 -6.48 -1.01
C ASP A 66 16.74 -6.21 -1.98
N ILE A 67 15.52 -6.30 -1.48
CA ILE A 67 14.29 -6.12 -2.27
C ILE A 67 14.13 -4.70 -2.79
N SER A 68 14.82 -3.73 -2.17
CA SER A 68 14.80 -2.32 -2.55
C SER A 68 15.87 -1.94 -3.57
N LYS A 69 16.83 -2.84 -3.87
CA LYS A 69 17.90 -2.56 -4.85
C LYS A 69 17.47 -2.93 -6.27
N SER A 70 17.96 -2.15 -7.23
CA SER A 70 17.83 -2.46 -8.65
C SER A 70 19.01 -3.31 -9.14
N VAL A 71 18.80 -4.05 -10.22
CA VAL A 71 19.88 -4.78 -10.92
C VAL A 71 20.34 -3.96 -12.12
N VAL A 72 21.58 -3.46 -12.08
CA VAL A 72 22.22 -2.73 -13.17
C VAL A 72 23.53 -3.43 -13.52
N ASP A 73 23.70 -3.82 -14.78
CA ASP A 73 24.89 -4.56 -15.25
C ASP A 73 25.27 -5.78 -14.40
N GLY A 74 24.25 -6.47 -13.86
CA GLY A 74 24.41 -7.65 -13.01
C GLY A 74 24.79 -7.35 -11.55
N GLN A 75 24.80 -6.08 -11.13
CA GLN A 75 25.08 -5.66 -9.76
C GLN A 75 23.83 -5.09 -9.09
N LEU A 76 23.72 -5.29 -7.78
CA LEU A 76 22.69 -4.67 -6.96
C LEU A 76 23.11 -3.25 -6.59
N VAL A 77 22.32 -2.27 -7.02
CA VAL A 77 22.58 -0.83 -6.83
C VAL A 77 21.40 -0.22 -6.09
N ASP A 78 21.70 0.70 -5.17
CA ASP A 78 20.68 1.50 -4.50
C ASP A 78 19.94 2.37 -5.52
N THR A 79 18.62 2.48 -5.36
CA THR A 79 17.81 3.38 -6.17
C THR A 79 17.69 4.73 -5.46
N ASP A 80 17.92 5.80 -6.21
CA ASP A 80 17.63 7.16 -5.77
C ASP A 80 16.11 7.37 -5.81
N ASP A 81 15.39 6.91 -4.78
CA ASP A 81 14.00 7.36 -4.52
C ASP A 81 14.00 8.72 -3.79
#